data_AF-A0A4Q7E110-F1
#
_entry.id   AF-A0A4Q7E110-F1
#
_cell.length_a   1.000
_cell.length_b   1.000
_cell.length_c   1.000
_cell.angle_alpha   90.00
_cell.angle_beta   90.00
_cell.angle_gamma   90.00
#
_symmetry.space_group_name_H-M   'P 1'
#
loop_
_entity.id
_entity.type
_entity.pdbx_description
1 polymer ?
#
loop_
_entity_poly.entity_id
_entity_poly.type
_entity_poly.pdbx_seq_one_letter_code
_entity_poly.pdbx_strand_id
1 'polypeptide(L)'
;MRKSEVNRRKLTRQAHREASTGIRTLRLGMKLSQKELGKKMNPSVDQSTISNWESGKTEISFVQLVDILSICGTSFESYFGFLKKKDSED
;
A
#
# COMPACT_ATOMS: atom_id res chain seq x y z
N MET A 1 -25.15 -15.42 -2.65
CA MET A 1 -23.76 -15.50 -2.16
C MET A 1 -23.79 -15.49 -0.63
N ARG A 2 -22.99 -16.32 0.07
CA ARG A 2 -23.01 -16.38 1.55
C ARG A 2 -22.57 -15.02 2.13
N LYS A 3 -23.19 -14.54 3.21
CA LYS A 3 -22.85 -13.24 3.86
C LYS A 3 -21.34 -13.10 4.13
N SER A 4 -20.70 -14.18 4.55
CA SER A 4 -19.24 -14.25 4.78
C SER A 4 -18.42 -13.91 3.54
N GLU A 5 -18.84 -14.36 2.36
CA GLU A 5 -18.13 -14.09 1.11
C GLU A 5 -18.27 -12.63 0.67
N VAL A 6 -19.46 -12.04 0.86
CA VAL A 6 -19.69 -10.60 0.60
C VAL A 6 -18.76 -9.77 1.47
N ASN A 7 -18.66 -10.10 2.75
CA ASN A 7 -17.80 -9.41 3.70
C ASN A 7 -16.32 -9.55 3.35
N ARG A 8 -15.85 -10.74 2.98
CA ARG A 8 -14.47 -10.94 2.50
C ARG A 8 -14.16 -10.06 1.29
N ARG A 9 -15.04 -10.01 0.28
CA ARG A 9 -14.83 -9.17 -0.91
C ARG A 9 -14.76 -7.68 -0.58
N LYS A 10 -15.59 -7.20 0.36
CA LYS A 10 -15.53 -5.81 0.83
C LYS A 10 -14.21 -5.51 1.52
N LEU A 11 -13.77 -6.39 2.41
CA LEU A 11 -12.49 -6.27 3.12
C LEU A 11 -11.31 -6.23 2.15
N THR A 12 -11.26 -7.15 1.18
CA THR A 12 -10.19 -7.16 0.16
C THR A 12 -10.12 -5.86 -0.61
N ARG A 13 -11.26 -5.31 -1.04
CA ARG A 13 -11.31 -4.03 -1.76
C ARG A 13 -10.88 -2.86 -0.89
N GLN A 14 -11.24 -2.87 0.39
CA GLN A 14 -10.80 -1.86 1.34
C GLN A 14 -9.28 -1.94 1.52
N ALA A 15 -8.75 -3.13 1.84
CA ALA A 15 -7.32 -3.34 2.04
C ALA A 15 -6.50 -2.90 0.82
N HIS A 16 -6.96 -3.21 -0.39
CA HIS A 16 -6.31 -2.75 -1.62
C HIS A 16 -6.24 -1.22 -1.74
N ARG A 17 -7.34 -0.51 -1.44
CA ARG A 17 -7.37 0.96 -1.45
C ARG A 17 -6.46 1.57 -0.38
N GLU A 18 -6.49 1.01 0.82
CA GLU A 18 -5.66 1.49 1.94
C GLU A 18 -4.18 1.26 1.65
N ALA A 19 -3.81 0.10 1.10
CA ALA A 19 -2.42 -0.17 0.70
C ALA A 19 -1.95 0.83 -0.38
N SER A 20 -2.74 1.03 -1.44
CA SER A 20 -2.43 1.98 -2.51
C SER A 20 -2.23 3.41 -1.98
N THR A 21 -3.15 3.86 -1.12
CA THR A 21 -3.09 5.18 -0.49
C THR A 21 -1.92 5.29 0.49
N GLY A 22 -1.63 4.24 1.23
CA GLY A 22 -0.51 4.17 2.17
C GLY A 22 0.84 4.38 1.49
N ILE A 23 1.05 3.81 0.29
CA ILE A 23 2.29 4.02 -0.49
C ILE A 23 2.47 5.51 -0.80
N ARG A 24 1.40 6.16 -1.26
CA ARG A 24 1.42 7.60 -1.55
C ARG A 24 1.74 8.42 -0.31
N THR A 25 1.13 8.10 0.83
CA THR A 25 1.37 8.79 2.10
C THR A 25 2.82 8.65 2.55
N LEU A 26 3.39 7.44 2.49
CA LEU A 26 4.79 7.21 2.83
C LEU A 26 5.74 8.00 1.92
N ARG A 27 5.51 7.95 0.60
CA ARG A 27 6.32 8.69 -0.38
C ARG A 27 6.31 10.19 -0.10
N LEU A 28 5.13 10.75 0.15
CA LEU A 28 4.97 12.17 0.45
C LEU A 28 5.58 12.55 1.80
N GLY A 29 5.51 11.68 2.81
CA GLY A 29 6.21 11.85 4.09
C GLY A 29 7.73 11.94 3.92
N MET A 30 8.28 11.20 2.97
CA MET A 30 9.70 11.28 2.57
C MET A 30 10.02 12.44 1.62
N LYS A 31 9.03 13.27 1.25
CA LYS A 31 9.16 14.38 0.29
C LYS A 31 9.69 13.94 -1.10
N LEU A 32 9.39 12.72 -1.52
CA LEU A 32 9.80 12.19 -2.82
C LEU A 32 8.71 12.41 -3.87
N SER A 33 9.09 12.74 -5.10
CA SER A 33 8.24 12.53 -6.27
C SER A 33 8.12 11.05 -6.60
N GLN A 34 7.11 10.67 -7.39
CA GLN A 34 6.94 9.29 -7.86
C GLN A 34 8.16 8.82 -8.68
N LYS A 35 8.77 9.72 -9.46
CA LYS A 35 10.00 9.43 -10.22
C LYS A 35 11.20 9.16 -9.30
N GLU A 36 11.33 9.92 -8.22
CA GLU A 36 12.43 9.74 -7.26
C GLU A 36 12.28 8.47 -6.44
N LEU A 37 11.05 8.11 -6.03
CA LEU A 37 10.80 6.83 -5.38
C LEU A 37 11.15 5.68 -6.34
N GLY A 38 10.64 5.70 -7.57
CA GLY A 38 10.91 4.64 -8.55
C GLY A 38 12.41 4.43 -8.84
N LYS A 39 13.20 5.51 -8.84
CA LYS A 39 14.67 5.45 -8.97
C LYS A 39 15.38 4.83 -7.76
N LYS A 40 14.80 4.93 -6.56
CA LYS A 40 15.38 4.38 -5.32
C LYS A 40 15.09 2.89 -5.14
N MET A 41 14.08 2.37 -5.83
CA MET A 41 13.69 0.96 -5.76
C MET A 41 14.70 0.02 -6.43
N ASN A 42 14.65 -1.26 -6.04
CA ASN A 42 15.46 -2.32 -6.59
C ASN A 42 14.60 -3.52 -7.07
N PRO A 43 14.44 -3.75 -8.39
CA PRO A 43 14.96 -2.93 -9.48
C PRO A 43 14.24 -1.57 -9.56
N SER A 44 14.91 -0.58 -10.14
CA SER A 44 14.29 0.72 -10.35
C SER A 44 13.09 0.61 -11.30
N VAL A 45 12.04 1.38 -11.04
CA VAL A 45 10.85 1.44 -11.88
C VAL A 45 10.60 2.88 -12.34
N ASP A 46 9.79 3.02 -13.39
CA ASP A 46 9.41 4.35 -13.87
C ASP A 46 8.33 5.02 -12.99
N GLN A 47 8.14 6.32 -13.21
CA GLN A 47 7.16 7.13 -12.47
C GLN A 47 5.72 6.63 -12.69
N SER A 48 5.41 6.10 -13.88
CA SER A 48 4.06 5.64 -14.22
C SER A 48 3.67 4.40 -13.44
N THR A 49 4.65 3.53 -13.17
CA THR A 49 4.52 2.32 -12.36
C THR A 49 4.14 2.69 -10.94
N ILE A 50 4.86 3.63 -10.32
CA ILE A 50 4.52 4.15 -8.98
C ILE A 50 3.11 4.75 -8.98
N SER A 51 2.76 5.54 -10.00
CA SER A 51 1.42 6.13 -10.12
C SER A 51 0.31 5.08 -10.21
N ASN A 52 0.53 3.99 -10.94
CA ASN A 52 -0.44 2.91 -11.05
C ASN A 52 -0.65 2.18 -9.72
N TRP A 53 0.41 1.98 -8.93
CA TRP A 53 0.30 1.40 -7.59
C TRP A 53 -0.40 2.33 -6.60
N GLU A 54 -0.06 3.63 -6.59
CA GLU A 54 -0.67 4.60 -5.68
C GLU A 54 -2.16 4.85 -5.97
N SER A 55 -2.57 4.67 -7.23
CA SER A 55 -3.98 4.77 -7.63
C SER A 55 -4.75 3.45 -7.50
N GLY A 56 -4.06 2.34 -7.21
CA GLY A 56 -4.64 1.00 -7.23
C GLY A 56 -5.06 0.54 -8.63
N LYS A 57 -4.50 1.13 -9.69
CA LYS A 57 -4.78 0.68 -11.08
C LYS A 57 -4.12 -0.66 -11.37
N THR A 58 -2.93 -0.89 -10.80
CA THR A 58 -2.23 -2.17 -10.87
C THR A 58 -1.80 -2.61 -9.48
N GLU A 59 -1.75 -3.92 -9.28
CA GLU A 59 -1.26 -4.49 -8.03
C GLU A 59 0.26 -4.29 -7.91
N ILE A 60 0.71 -4.04 -6.69
CA ILE A 60 2.12 -4.08 -6.31
C ILE A 60 2.43 -5.47 -5.74
N SER A 61 3.59 -6.02 -6.06
CA SER A 61 4.02 -7.28 -5.43
C SER A 61 4.45 -7.05 -3.98
N PHE A 62 4.41 -8.10 -3.16
CA PHE A 62 4.87 -8.02 -1.77
C PHE A 62 6.33 -7.56 -1.67
N VAL A 63 7.21 -8.07 -2.53
CA VAL A 63 8.64 -7.71 -2.54
C VAL A 63 8.84 -6.22 -2.84
N GLN A 64 8.12 -5.68 -3.83
CA GLN A 64 8.17 -4.24 -4.15
C GLN A 64 7.64 -3.38 -3.00
N LEU A 65 6.60 -3.84 -2.31
CA LEU A 65 6.12 -3.16 -1.11
C LEU A 65 7.19 -3.15 -0.01
N VAL A 66 7.82 -4.30 0.29
CA VAL A 66 8.90 -4.40 1.29
C VAL A 66 10.03 -3.41 0.99
N ASP A 67 10.41 -3.28 -0.27
CA ASP A 67 11.45 -2.34 -0.71
C ASP A 67 11.03 -0.88 -0.44
N ILE A 68 9.79 -0.50 -0.79
CA ILE A 68 9.25 0.84 -0.48
C ILE A 68 9.25 1.09 1.04
N LEU A 69 8.80 0.13 1.85
CA LEU A 69 8.77 0.28 3.31
C LEU A 69 10.19 0.47 3.87
N SER A 70 11.17 -0.24 3.31
CA SER A 70 12.59 -0.14 3.69
C SER A 70 13.18 1.23 3.34
N ILE A 71 12.89 1.73 2.13
CA ILE A 71 13.30 3.08 1.69
C ILE A 71 12.69 4.17 2.58
N CYS A 72 11.44 3.98 3.00
CA CYS A 72 10.71 4.92 3.84
C CYS A 72 10.97 4.72 5.36
N GLY A 73 11.75 3.71 5.76
CA GLY A 73 12.05 3.42 7.16
C GLY A 73 10.81 3.09 8.01
N THR A 74 9.84 2.36 7.45
CA THR A 74 8.60 2.00 8.15
C THR A 74 8.43 0.49 8.31
N SER A 75 7.75 0.08 9.38
CA SER A 75 7.42 -1.32 9.69
C SER A 75 6.08 -1.75 9.08
N PHE A 76 5.86 -3.06 8.92
CA PHE A 76 4.57 -3.59 8.49
C PHE A 76 3.44 -3.25 9.47
N GLU A 77 3.72 -3.25 10.77
CA GLU A 77 2.75 -2.97 11.83
C GLU A 77 2.19 -1.55 11.71
N SER A 78 3.08 -0.60 11.39
CA SER A 78 2.70 0.79 11.14
C SER A 78 1.91 0.92 9.83
N TYR A 79 2.38 0.29 8.74
CA TYR A 79 1.77 0.43 7.43
C TYR A 79 0.40 -0.24 7.34
N PHE A 80 0.27 -1.46 7.87
CA PHE A 80 -0.97 -2.24 7.89
C PHE A 80 -1.84 -1.99 9.13
N GLY A 81 -1.65 -0.86 9.83
CA GLY A 81 -2.46 -0.51 11.00
C GLY A 81 -3.97 -0.52 10.72
N PHE A 82 -4.38 -0.26 9.47
CA PHE A 82 -5.78 -0.31 9.01
C PHE A 82 -6.40 -1.73 8.98
N LEU A 83 -5.59 -2.79 9.06
CA LEU A 83 -6.07 -4.18 9.13
C LEU A 83 -6.45 -4.61 10.54
N LYS A 84 -6.07 -3.83 11.56
CA LYS A 84 -6.50 -4.11 12.94
C LYS A 84 -8.02 -4.00 12.98
N LYS A 85 -8.69 -5.05 13.47
CA LYS A 85 -10.10 -4.93 13.82
C LYS A 85 -10.21 -3.75 14.79
N LYS A 86 -11.15 -2.85 14.57
CA LYS A 86 -11.72 -2.13 15.71
C LYS A 86 -12.27 -3.24 16.58
N ASP A 87 -11.66 -3.47 17.73
CA ASP A 87 -12.33 -4.22 18.78
C ASP A 87 -13.70 -3.58 18.91
N SER A 88 -14.73 -4.42 18.78
CA SER A 88 -16.09 -4.01 19.11
C SER A 88 -16.03 -3.43 20.51
N GLU A 89 -16.28 -2.12 20.63
CA GLU A 89 -16.69 -1.55 21.91
C GLU A 89 -17.95 -2.33 22.30
N ASP A 90 -17.80 -3.20 23.30
CA ASP A 90 -18.87 -3.94 23.96
C ASP A 90 -19.87 -2.97 24.61
#